data_AF-A0AAW0L6F8-F1
#
_entry.id   AF-A0AAW0L6F8-F1
#
_cell.length_a   1.000
_cell.length_b   1.000
_cell.length_c   1.000
_cell.angle_alpha   90.00
_cell.angle_beta   90.00
_cell.angle_gamma   90.00
#
_symmetry.space_group_name_H-M   'P 1'
#
loop_
_entity.id
_entity.type
_entity.pdbx_description
1 polymer ?
#
loop_
_entity_poly.entity_id
_entity_poly.type
_entity_poly.pdbx_seq_one_letter_code
_entity_poly.pdbx_strand_id
1 'polypeptide(L)'
;MTNLQQKIDYVFKVVLIGDSAVGKSQLLARFARNEFSLDSKATIGVEFQTRTLLIDHKTVKAQIWDTAGQERYRAVTSAYYRGAVGAMLVYDISKRQSFDHVAKWLEELRGHADKNIVIILVGNKSDLGSLRAVPVEDAKEFAERENLFFMETSALEATNVESAFLTILTEIYRIISKKALIANDEHESGGNSSLLTGTKIVVPGQEPVEPVRRFSCCMTSAYYRGAVGAMLVYDISKRQSFDHVAKWLEELRGHADKNIVIILVGNKSDLGSLRAVPVEDAKEFAERENLFFMETSALEATNVESAFLTILTEIYRIISKKALIANDEHESGGNSSLLTGTKIVVPGQEPVEPVRRFSCCSS
;
A
#
# COMPACT_ATOMS: atom_id res chain seq x y z
N MET A 1 36.58 1.73 8.59
CA MET A 1 35.57 0.92 9.30
C MET A 1 34.48 0.60 8.30
N THR A 2 34.28 -0.70 8.04
CA THR A 2 33.55 -1.24 6.89
C THR A 2 32.05 -0.93 6.94
N ASN A 3 31.54 -0.35 5.85
CA ASN A 3 30.13 -0.06 5.62
C ASN A 3 29.42 -1.38 5.25
N LEU A 4 28.98 -2.14 6.26
CA LEU A 4 28.10 -3.29 6.06
C LEU A 4 26.71 -2.76 5.71
N GLN A 5 26.32 -2.83 4.43
CA GLN A 5 24.91 -2.89 4.08
C GLN A 5 24.30 -4.07 4.87
N GLN A 6 23.60 -3.79 5.97
CA GLN A 6 22.92 -4.82 6.74
C GLN A 6 21.92 -5.52 5.82
N LYS A 7 22.21 -6.77 5.50
CA LYS A 7 21.34 -7.65 4.72
C LYS A 7 19.99 -7.73 5.44
N ILE A 8 18.92 -7.31 4.78
CA ILE A 8 17.56 -7.47 5.28
C ILE A 8 17.18 -8.94 5.14
N ASP A 9 16.90 -9.61 6.26
CA ASP A 9 16.48 -11.01 6.28
C ASP A 9 14.98 -11.15 5.99
N TYR A 10 14.16 -10.23 6.51
CA TYR A 10 12.71 -10.25 6.34
C TYR A 10 12.11 -8.87 6.07
N VAL A 11 11.02 -8.83 5.31
CA VAL A 11 10.19 -7.64 5.13
C VAL A 11 8.77 -7.98 5.57
N PHE A 12 8.24 -7.27 6.55
CA PHE A 12 6.90 -7.50 7.08
C PHE A 12 5.99 -6.34 6.77
N LYS A 13 4.89 -6.61 6.06
CA LYS A 13 3.82 -5.66 5.84
C LYS A 13 2.82 -5.70 6.99
N VAL A 14 2.67 -4.59 7.70
CA VAL A 14 1.73 -4.39 8.81
C VAL A 14 0.76 -3.27 8.46
N VAL A 15 -0.53 -3.45 8.72
CA VAL A 15 -1.56 -2.42 8.50
C VAL A 15 -2.11 -1.93 9.84
N LEU A 16 -2.36 -0.62 9.96
CA LEU A 16 -3.11 -0.03 11.07
C LEU A 16 -4.55 0.21 10.62
N ILE A 17 -5.51 -0.34 11.36
CA ILE A 17 -6.95 -0.25 11.05
C ILE A 17 -7.76 0.14 12.28
N GLY A 18 -8.96 0.66 12.06
CA GLY A 18 -9.84 1.19 13.12
C GLY A 18 -10.42 2.55 12.75
N ASP A 19 -11.33 3.05 13.58
CA ASP A 19 -12.07 4.28 13.33
C ASP A 19 -11.18 5.52 13.14
N SER A 20 -11.75 6.58 12.56
CA SER A 20 -11.09 7.88 12.48
C SER A 20 -10.80 8.45 13.88
N ALA A 21 -9.68 9.17 14.01
CA ALA A 21 -9.27 9.85 15.24
C ALA A 21 -9.02 8.95 16.49
N VAL A 22 -8.91 7.63 16.32
CA VAL A 22 -8.48 6.71 17.40
C VAL A 22 -6.97 6.78 17.69
N GLY A 23 -6.20 7.39 16.78
CA GLY A 23 -4.77 7.69 16.97
C GLY A 23 -3.78 6.77 16.23
N LYS A 24 -4.22 6.08 15.16
CA LYS A 24 -3.35 5.23 14.31
C LYS A 24 -2.11 5.97 13.80
N SER A 25 -2.28 7.14 13.20
CA SER A 25 -1.18 7.98 12.70
C SER A 25 -0.23 8.42 13.82
N GLN A 26 -0.77 8.70 15.02
CA GLN A 26 0.04 9.08 16.19
C GLN A 26 0.84 7.89 16.73
N LEU A 27 0.26 6.69 16.75
CA LEU A 27 1.00 5.46 17.09
C LEU A 27 2.13 5.20 16.09
N LEU A 28 1.88 5.38 14.79
CA LEU A 28 2.90 5.23 13.76
C LEU A 28 4.02 6.28 13.91
N ALA A 29 3.65 7.56 14.04
CA ALA A 29 4.62 8.64 14.24
C ALA A 29 5.46 8.42 15.50
N ARG A 30 4.83 7.98 16.60
CA ARG A 30 5.53 7.67 17.85
C ARG A 30 6.48 6.49 17.68
N PHE A 31 6.05 5.41 17.02
CA PHE A 31 6.91 4.26 16.76
C PHE A 31 8.07 4.56 15.80
N ALA A 32 7.84 5.32 14.74
CA ALA A 32 8.85 5.52 13.70
C ALA A 32 9.82 6.66 13.99
N ARG A 33 9.34 7.74 14.62
CA ARG A 33 10.10 8.99 14.82
C ARG A 33 10.14 9.47 16.27
N ASN A 34 9.46 8.78 17.18
CA ASN A 34 9.24 9.24 18.55
C ASN A 34 8.57 10.63 18.62
N GLU A 35 7.67 10.90 17.68
CA GLU A 35 6.95 12.17 17.56
C GLU A 35 5.48 12.04 17.94
N PHE A 36 4.89 13.14 18.40
CA PHE A 36 3.44 13.26 18.62
C PHE A 36 3.00 14.69 18.35
N SER A 37 1.83 14.85 17.74
CA SER A 37 1.23 16.16 17.45
C SER A 37 -0.22 16.20 17.92
N LEU A 38 -0.53 17.18 18.76
CA LEU A 38 -1.91 17.46 19.23
C LEU A 38 -2.79 17.98 18.09
N ASP A 39 -2.22 18.72 17.14
CA ASP A 39 -2.93 19.34 16.01
C ASP A 39 -3.04 18.40 14.79
N SER A 40 -3.09 17.09 15.03
CA SER A 40 -3.15 16.12 13.93
C SER A 40 -4.49 16.21 13.19
N LYS A 41 -4.43 16.56 11.90
CA LYS A 41 -5.60 16.53 11.02
C LYS A 41 -6.00 15.09 10.70
N ALA A 42 -7.26 14.89 10.31
CA ALA A 42 -7.75 13.59 9.85
C ALA A 42 -6.93 13.11 8.64
N THR A 43 -6.56 11.84 8.63
CA THR A 43 -5.83 11.21 7.52
C THR A 43 -6.75 11.08 6.32
N ILE A 44 -6.47 11.85 5.26
CA ILE A 44 -7.28 11.89 4.03
C ILE A 44 -6.94 10.72 3.09
N GLY A 45 -5.75 10.11 3.26
CA GLY A 45 -5.27 8.99 2.45
C GLY A 45 -4.58 7.91 3.27
N VAL A 46 -3.70 7.13 2.63
CA VAL A 46 -2.88 6.11 3.28
C VAL A 46 -1.45 6.63 3.41
N GLU A 47 -0.90 6.58 4.62
CA GLU A 47 0.49 6.93 4.89
C GLU A 47 1.31 5.64 5.05
N PHE A 48 2.55 5.66 4.56
CA PHE A 48 3.45 4.52 4.59
C PHE A 48 4.78 4.91 5.24
N GLN A 49 5.24 4.10 6.19
CA GLN A 49 6.55 4.27 6.81
C GLN A 49 7.27 2.94 6.98
N THR A 50 8.60 2.99 6.99
CA THR A 50 9.43 1.81 7.23
C THR A 50 10.32 1.99 8.44
N ARG A 51 10.43 0.93 9.26
CA ARG A 51 11.41 0.85 10.35
C ARG A 51 12.16 -0.48 10.24
N THR A 52 13.49 -0.42 10.26
CA THR A 52 14.34 -1.61 10.30
C THR A 52 14.77 -1.86 11.74
N LEU A 53 14.63 -3.09 12.21
CA LEU A 53 14.95 -3.51 13.57
C LEU A 53 15.52 -4.93 13.57
N LEU A 54 16.15 -5.32 14.68
CA LEU A 54 16.66 -6.67 14.89
C LEU A 54 15.68 -7.47 15.75
N ILE A 55 15.26 -8.63 15.25
CA ILE A 55 14.46 -9.64 15.98
C ILE A 55 15.22 -10.96 15.90
N ASP A 56 15.58 -11.56 17.03
CA ASP A 56 16.32 -12.83 17.10
C ASP A 56 17.53 -12.90 16.15
N HIS A 57 18.34 -11.84 16.15
CA HIS A 57 19.53 -11.66 15.29
C HIS A 57 19.22 -11.57 13.78
N LYS A 58 17.96 -11.44 13.40
CA LYS A 58 17.51 -11.22 12.02
C LYS A 58 17.13 -9.77 11.81
N THR A 59 17.59 -9.21 10.69
CA THR A 59 17.26 -7.85 10.29
C THR A 59 15.88 -7.83 9.64
N VAL A 60 14.90 -7.28 10.35
CA VAL A 60 13.50 -7.18 9.91
C VAL A 60 13.22 -5.74 9.48
N LYS A 61 12.77 -5.56 8.23
CA LYS A 61 12.23 -4.30 7.73
C LYS A 61 10.71 -4.32 7.85
N ALA A 62 10.17 -3.64 8.85
CA ALA A 62 8.74 -3.42 8.99
C ALA A 62 8.28 -2.33 8.01
N GLN A 63 7.21 -2.63 7.29
CA GLN A 63 6.50 -1.78 6.35
C GLN A 63 5.11 -1.51 6.92
N ILE A 64 4.90 -0.34 7.50
CA ILE A 64 3.68 -0.02 8.24
C ILE A 64 2.82 0.93 7.42
N TRP A 65 1.58 0.52 7.20
CA TRP A 65 0.58 1.25 6.43
C TRP A 65 -0.47 1.81 7.39
N ASP A 66 -0.47 3.13 7.57
CA ASP A 66 -1.52 3.84 8.28
C ASP A 66 -2.67 4.15 7.33
N THR A 67 -3.83 3.55 7.58
CA THR A 67 -5.00 3.69 6.71
C THR A 67 -5.95 4.76 7.22
N ALA A 68 -6.63 5.45 6.30
CA ALA A 68 -7.72 6.35 6.66
C ALA A 68 -8.83 5.56 7.39
N GLY A 69 -9.15 5.96 8.62
CA GLY A 69 -10.18 5.32 9.42
C GLY A 69 -11.61 5.74 9.09
N GLN A 70 -11.83 6.41 7.95
CA GLN A 70 -13.16 6.89 7.58
C GLN A 70 -13.92 5.78 6.86
N GLU A 71 -15.09 5.47 7.40
CA GLU A 71 -16.02 4.47 6.90
C GLU A 71 -16.43 4.67 5.44
N ARG A 72 -16.38 5.92 4.94
CA ARG A 72 -16.65 6.27 3.53
C ARG A 72 -15.57 5.79 2.55
N TYR A 73 -14.40 5.36 3.03
CA TYR A 73 -13.28 4.90 2.21
C TYR A 73 -13.00 3.39 2.34
N ARG A 74 -13.88 2.62 2.99
CA ARG A 74 -13.68 1.17 3.25
C ARG A 74 -13.39 0.34 1.99
N ALA A 75 -14.03 0.66 0.86
CA ALA A 75 -13.77 -0.01 -0.42
C ALA A 75 -12.33 0.21 -0.94
N VAL A 76 -11.69 1.32 -0.55
CA VAL A 76 -10.30 1.64 -0.88
C VAL A 76 -9.34 0.99 0.12
N THR A 77 -9.75 0.86 1.39
CA THR A 77 -8.94 0.29 2.47
C THR A 77 -8.63 -1.20 2.27
N SER A 78 -9.56 -1.97 1.69
CA SER A 78 -9.42 -3.42 1.49
C SER A 78 -8.23 -3.80 0.58
N ALA A 79 -7.90 -2.98 -0.41
CA ALA A 79 -6.74 -3.19 -1.29
C ALA A 79 -5.41 -3.20 -0.51
N TYR A 80 -5.33 -2.46 0.61
CA TYR A 80 -4.13 -2.39 1.43
C TYR A 80 -3.94 -3.61 2.33
N TYR A 81 -5.00 -4.37 2.62
CA TYR A 81 -4.92 -5.59 3.43
C TYR A 81 -4.20 -6.73 2.69
N ARG A 82 -4.19 -6.71 1.35
CA ARG A 82 -3.55 -7.76 0.54
C ARG A 82 -2.06 -7.87 0.85
N GLY A 83 -1.62 -9.08 1.19
CA GLY A 83 -0.23 -9.37 1.54
C GLY A 83 0.23 -8.79 2.87
N ALA A 84 -0.68 -8.21 3.68
CA ALA A 84 -0.38 -7.90 5.06
C ALA A 84 -0.20 -9.20 5.85
N VAL A 85 0.90 -9.29 6.59
CA VAL A 85 1.21 -10.40 7.49
C VAL A 85 0.91 -10.05 8.94
N GLY A 86 0.72 -8.76 9.24
CA GLY A 86 0.23 -8.27 10.52
C GLY A 86 -0.82 -7.17 10.40
N ALA A 87 -1.69 -7.04 11.39
CA ALA A 87 -2.57 -5.91 11.57
C ALA A 87 -2.63 -5.44 13.03
N MET A 88 -2.67 -4.12 13.23
CA MET A 88 -3.01 -3.52 14.51
C MET A 88 -4.41 -2.90 14.40
N LEU A 89 -5.33 -3.45 15.17
CA LEU A 89 -6.72 -3.03 15.23
C LEU A 89 -6.89 -2.06 16.41
N VAL A 90 -7.07 -0.78 16.12
CA VAL A 90 -6.95 0.30 17.11
C VAL A 90 -8.33 0.89 17.43
N TYR A 91 -8.62 1.03 18.73
CA TYR A 91 -9.76 1.81 19.23
C TYR A 91 -9.30 2.84 20.27
N ASP A 92 -10.18 3.77 20.63
CA ASP A 92 -9.94 4.80 21.64
C ASP A 92 -10.66 4.40 22.94
N ILE A 93 -9.92 4.21 24.04
CA ILE A 93 -10.50 3.76 25.32
C ILE A 93 -11.53 4.73 25.91
N SER A 94 -11.49 6.01 25.51
CA SER A 94 -12.42 7.04 25.95
C SER A 94 -13.69 7.12 25.10
N LYS A 95 -13.77 6.34 24.00
CA LYS A 95 -14.88 6.36 23.05
C LYS A 95 -15.43 4.96 22.79
N ARG A 96 -16.51 4.61 23.50
CA ARG A 96 -17.19 3.31 23.38
C ARG A 96 -17.54 2.93 21.94
N GLN A 97 -18.07 3.86 21.16
CA GLN A 97 -18.43 3.61 19.76
C GLN A 97 -17.25 3.10 18.90
N SER A 98 -16.03 3.58 19.17
CA SER A 98 -14.84 3.11 18.44
C SER A 98 -14.53 1.65 18.72
N PHE A 99 -14.87 1.15 19.91
CA PHE A 99 -14.76 -0.25 20.29
C PHE A 99 -15.89 -1.09 19.71
N ASP A 100 -17.13 -0.58 19.72
CA ASP A 100 -18.28 -1.30 19.14
C ASP A 100 -18.09 -1.59 17.63
N HIS A 101 -17.33 -0.74 16.92
CA HIS A 101 -16.99 -0.95 15.51
C HIS A 101 -15.81 -1.92 15.26
N VAL A 102 -15.06 -2.33 16.29
CA VAL A 102 -13.88 -3.23 16.18
C VAL A 102 -14.24 -4.53 15.48
N ALA A 103 -15.38 -5.14 15.82
CA ALA A 103 -15.83 -6.39 15.21
C ALA A 103 -15.98 -6.27 13.69
N LYS A 104 -16.54 -5.14 13.23
CA LYS A 104 -16.73 -4.86 11.80
C LYS A 104 -15.39 -4.67 11.08
N TRP A 105 -14.43 -4.00 11.70
CA TRP A 105 -13.08 -3.84 11.14
C TRP A 105 -12.33 -5.18 11.08
N LEU A 106 -12.51 -6.03 12.09
CA LEU A 106 -11.91 -7.37 12.13
C LEU A 106 -12.46 -8.27 11.02
N GLU A 107 -13.78 -8.27 10.83
CA GLU A 107 -14.44 -9.00 9.74
C GLU A 107 -13.94 -8.54 8.37
N GLU A 108 -13.87 -7.23 8.15
CA GLU A 108 -13.38 -6.63 6.90
C GLU A 108 -11.92 -7.02 6.61
N LEU A 109 -11.06 -6.98 7.63
CA LEU A 109 -9.67 -7.41 7.53
C LEU A 109 -9.56 -8.90 7.16
N ARG A 110 -10.26 -9.77 7.90
CA ARG A 110 -10.24 -11.22 7.67
C ARG A 110 -10.80 -11.61 6.30
N GLY A 111 -11.70 -10.80 5.74
CA GLY A 111 -12.25 -11.00 4.41
C GLY A 111 -11.25 -10.79 3.26
N HIS A 112 -10.16 -10.03 3.46
CA HIS A 112 -9.24 -9.65 2.37
C HIS A 112 -7.76 -9.90 2.66
N ALA A 113 -7.36 -10.11 3.92
CA ALA A 113 -5.99 -10.42 4.31
C ALA A 113 -5.67 -11.92 4.19
N ASP A 114 -4.38 -12.28 4.39
CA ASP A 114 -3.99 -13.68 4.52
C ASP A 114 -4.65 -14.32 5.74
N LYS A 115 -5.06 -15.59 5.64
CA LYS A 115 -5.69 -16.33 6.75
C LYS A 115 -4.78 -16.44 7.99
N ASN A 116 -3.46 -16.34 7.81
CA ASN A 116 -2.47 -16.43 8.88
C ASN A 116 -2.02 -15.05 9.38
N ILE A 117 -2.75 -13.97 9.06
CA ILE A 117 -2.41 -12.64 9.54
C ILE A 117 -2.38 -12.59 11.08
N VAL A 118 -1.30 -12.07 11.64
CA VAL A 118 -1.19 -11.84 13.08
C VAL A 118 -1.91 -10.55 13.43
N ILE A 119 -2.80 -10.58 14.43
CA ILE A 119 -3.62 -9.41 14.77
C ILE A 119 -3.43 -9.07 16.25
N ILE A 120 -3.21 -7.79 16.54
CA ILE A 120 -3.25 -7.22 17.88
C ILE A 120 -4.36 -6.17 17.99
N LEU A 121 -5.24 -6.32 18.99
CA LEU A 121 -6.19 -5.31 19.41
C LEU A 121 -5.48 -4.30 20.33
N VAL A 122 -5.60 -3.02 19.99
CA VAL A 122 -4.90 -1.93 20.66
C VAL A 122 -5.90 -0.91 21.20
N GLY A 123 -6.01 -0.83 22.53
CA GLY A 123 -6.75 0.22 23.21
C GLY A 123 -5.89 1.46 23.39
N ASN A 124 -6.01 2.44 22.50
CA ASN A 124 -5.18 3.63 22.53
C ASN A 124 -5.77 4.74 23.42
N LYS A 125 -4.92 5.72 23.77
CA LYS A 125 -5.21 6.86 24.66
C LYS A 125 -5.41 6.46 26.12
N SER A 126 -4.60 5.51 26.61
CA SER A 126 -4.63 5.08 28.01
C SER A 126 -4.37 6.22 29.01
N ASP A 127 -3.74 7.31 28.56
CA ASP A 127 -3.58 8.57 29.30
C ASP A 127 -4.93 9.21 29.69
N LEU A 128 -6.01 8.93 28.95
CA LEU A 128 -7.36 9.39 29.25
C LEU A 128 -8.13 8.47 30.19
N GLY A 129 -7.43 7.79 31.12
CA GLY A 129 -8.03 6.79 32.01
C GLY A 129 -9.23 7.29 32.82
N SER A 130 -9.28 8.58 33.16
CA SER A 130 -10.42 9.22 33.84
C SER A 130 -11.67 9.37 32.97
N LEU A 131 -11.51 9.35 31.65
CA LEU A 131 -12.58 9.43 30.65
C LEU A 131 -12.88 8.07 30.02
N ARG A 132 -12.39 6.97 30.63
CA ARG A 132 -12.56 5.62 30.10
C ARG A 132 -14.03 5.28 29.90
N ALA A 133 -14.39 4.95 28.67
CA ALA A 133 -15.71 4.48 28.26
C ALA A 133 -15.73 2.98 27.92
N VAL A 134 -14.55 2.38 27.71
CA VAL A 134 -14.37 0.96 27.44
C VAL A 134 -13.65 0.31 28.63
N PRO A 135 -14.33 -0.54 29.42
CA PRO A 135 -13.67 -1.35 30.43
C PRO A 135 -12.56 -2.19 29.79
N VAL A 136 -11.43 -2.31 30.48
CA VAL A 136 -10.30 -3.13 29.99
C VAL A 136 -10.76 -4.57 29.74
N GLU A 137 -11.68 -5.06 30.56
CA GLU A 137 -12.05 -6.47 30.56
C GLU A 137 -12.95 -6.81 29.38
N ASP A 138 -13.85 -5.90 28.96
CA ASP A 138 -14.60 -6.02 27.70
C ASP A 138 -13.65 -6.23 26.51
N ALA A 139 -12.55 -5.46 26.46
CA ALA A 139 -11.59 -5.53 25.37
C ALA A 139 -10.69 -6.79 25.43
N LYS A 140 -10.31 -7.23 26.64
CA LYS A 140 -9.60 -8.50 26.84
C LYS A 140 -10.47 -9.70 26.45
N GLU A 141 -11.71 -9.76 26.93
CA GLU A 141 -12.66 -10.83 26.60
C GLU A 141 -12.90 -10.90 25.09
N PHE A 142 -13.05 -9.75 24.42
CA PHE A 142 -13.15 -9.68 22.97
C PHE A 142 -11.88 -10.25 22.29
N ALA A 143 -10.69 -9.83 22.73
CA ALA A 143 -9.44 -10.30 22.16
C ALA A 143 -9.26 -11.81 22.33
N GLU A 144 -9.56 -12.36 23.51
CA GLU A 144 -9.48 -13.79 23.80
C GLU A 144 -10.45 -14.58 22.93
N ARG A 145 -11.72 -14.14 22.84
CA ARG A 145 -12.74 -14.78 22.00
C ARG A 145 -12.35 -14.82 20.53
N GLU A 146 -11.75 -13.74 20.05
CA GLU A 146 -11.34 -13.60 18.65
C GLU A 146 -9.92 -14.10 18.39
N ASN A 147 -9.22 -14.62 19.40
CA ASN A 147 -7.82 -15.07 19.34
C ASN A 147 -6.86 -13.99 18.82
N LEU A 148 -6.92 -12.81 19.42
CA LEU A 148 -6.08 -11.64 19.13
C LEU A 148 -5.13 -11.38 20.30
N PHE A 149 -3.95 -10.82 20.00
CA PHE A 149 -3.17 -10.17 21.06
C PHE A 149 -3.91 -8.93 21.56
N PHE A 150 -3.67 -8.52 22.80
CA PHE A 150 -4.26 -7.29 23.36
C PHE A 150 -3.23 -6.45 24.10
N MET A 151 -3.29 -5.14 23.89
CA MET A 151 -2.47 -4.18 24.63
C MET A 151 -3.16 -2.81 24.69
N GLU A 152 -3.09 -2.13 25.84
CA GLU A 152 -3.45 -0.71 25.91
C GLU A 152 -2.20 0.17 25.74
N THR A 153 -2.34 1.27 24.99
CA THR A 153 -1.24 2.16 24.64
C THR A 153 -1.61 3.63 24.85
N SER A 154 -0.60 4.48 25.01
CA SER A 154 -0.74 5.92 24.84
C SER A 154 0.29 6.41 23.82
N ALA A 155 -0.19 6.90 22.67
CA ALA A 155 0.67 7.62 21.74
C ALA A 155 1.20 8.93 22.34
N LEU A 156 0.43 9.57 23.23
CA LEU A 156 0.82 10.82 23.90
C LEU A 156 2.00 10.57 24.85
N GLU A 157 1.89 9.58 25.74
CA GLU A 157 2.89 9.25 26.77
C GLU A 157 3.96 8.26 26.28
N ALA A 158 3.83 7.74 25.05
CA ALA A 158 4.60 6.64 24.50
C ALA A 158 4.44 5.29 25.23
N THR A 159 3.50 5.19 26.18
CA THR A 159 3.21 3.98 26.94
C THR A 159 2.83 2.82 26.01
N ASN A 160 3.58 1.72 26.12
CA ASN A 160 3.38 0.45 25.39
C ASN A 160 3.40 0.53 23.85
N VAL A 161 3.73 1.68 23.25
CA VAL A 161 3.73 1.83 21.79
C VAL A 161 4.76 0.90 21.16
N GLU A 162 6.02 0.97 21.61
CA GLU A 162 7.08 0.10 21.09
C GLU A 162 6.79 -1.38 21.37
N SER A 163 6.29 -1.70 22.56
CA SER A 163 5.89 -3.06 22.94
C SER A 163 4.82 -3.63 22.01
N ALA A 164 3.81 -2.86 21.61
CA ALA A 164 2.74 -3.32 20.73
C ALA A 164 3.29 -3.69 19.34
N PHE A 165 4.12 -2.84 18.75
CA PHE A 165 4.76 -3.10 17.45
C PHE A 165 5.78 -4.25 17.52
N LEU A 166 6.60 -4.33 18.58
CA LEU A 166 7.54 -5.44 18.73
C LEU A 166 6.84 -6.78 18.94
N THR A 167 5.72 -6.80 19.68
CA THR A 167 4.93 -8.02 19.91
C THR A 167 4.43 -8.60 18.58
N ILE A 168 3.78 -7.78 17.76
CA ILE A 168 3.26 -8.26 16.47
C ILE A 168 4.38 -8.68 15.51
N LEU A 169 5.47 -7.90 15.41
CA LEU A 169 6.59 -8.24 14.51
C LEU A 169 7.32 -9.51 14.94
N THR A 170 7.49 -9.71 16.25
CA THR A 170 8.11 -10.93 16.79
C THR A 170 7.25 -12.15 16.53
N GLU A 171 5.93 -12.03 16.67
CA GLU A 171 5.05 -13.17 16.42
C GLU A 171 4.97 -13.52 14.93
N ILE A 172 4.92 -12.53 14.05
CA ILE A 172 5.05 -12.75 12.59
C ILE A 172 6.34 -13.51 12.28
N TYR A 173 7.46 -13.07 12.86
CA TYR A 173 8.74 -13.75 12.69
C TYR A 173 8.71 -15.20 13.18
N ARG A 174 8.10 -15.49 14.34
CA ARG A 174 7.97 -16.86 14.88
C ARG A 174 7.16 -17.77 13.96
N ILE A 175 6.06 -17.28 13.41
CA ILE A 175 5.22 -18.06 12.50
C ILE A 175 5.98 -18.37 11.20
N ILE A 176 6.64 -17.37 10.63
CA ILE A 176 7.38 -17.53 9.36
C ILE A 176 8.61 -18.42 9.54
N SER A 177 9.36 -18.25 10.64
CA SER A 177 10.54 -19.07 10.94
C SER A 177 10.17 -20.54 11.17
N LYS A 178 9.09 -20.83 11.92
CA LYS A 178 8.59 -22.20 12.11
C LYS A 178 8.18 -22.85 10.79
N LYS A 179 7.47 -22.13 9.91
CA LYS A 179 7.08 -22.64 8.58
C LYS A 179 8.31 -22.99 7.73
N ALA A 180 9.37 -22.19 7.80
CA ALA A 180 10.62 -22.47 7.09
C ALA A 180 11.34 -23.73 7.63
N LEU A 181 11.25 -24.01 8.93
CA LEU A 181 11.84 -25.22 9.52
C LEU A 181 11.07 -26.48 9.11
N ILE A 182 9.73 -26.45 9.14
CA ILE A 182 8.90 -27.59 8.76
C ILE A 182 9.06 -27.94 7.27
N ALA A 183 9.14 -26.92 6.40
CA ALA A 183 9.39 -27.12 4.97
C ALA A 183 10.75 -27.78 4.69
N ASN A 184 11.75 -27.55 5.56
CA ASN A 184 13.07 -28.18 5.42
C ASN A 184 13.06 -29.64 5.92
N ASP A 185 12.25 -29.98 6.92
CA ASP A 185 12.12 -31.36 7.43
C ASP A 185 11.31 -32.27 6.48
N GLU A 186 10.33 -31.74 5.75
CA GLU A 186 9.55 -32.50 4.76
C GLU A 186 10.32 -32.75 3.44
N HIS A 187 11.47 -32.10 3.23
CA HIS A 187 12.28 -32.22 2.01
C HIS A 187 13.32 -33.36 2.03
N GLU A 188 13.42 -34.17 3.09
CA GLU A 188 14.27 -35.38 3.11
C GLU A 188 13.62 -36.63 2.50
N SER A 189 12.41 -36.54 1.93
CA SER A 189 11.81 -37.67 1.20
C SER A 189 11.06 -37.24 -0.07
N GLY A 190 11.82 -37.08 -1.16
CA GLY A 190 11.34 -37.31 -2.52
C GLY A 190 10.90 -36.10 -3.35
N GLY A 191 11.79 -35.67 -4.26
CA GLY A 191 11.42 -35.29 -5.64
C GLY A 191 10.88 -33.88 -5.90
N ASN A 192 11.77 -33.00 -6.41
CA ASN A 192 11.54 -31.78 -7.21
C ASN A 192 10.17 -31.08 -7.11
N SER A 193 10.10 -30.03 -6.31
CA SER A 193 9.17 -28.91 -6.57
C SER A 193 9.73 -27.58 -6.06
N SER A 194 9.33 -26.53 -6.75
CA SER A 194 9.85 -25.16 -6.80
C SER A 194 10.05 -24.48 -5.43
N LEU A 195 11.31 -24.13 -5.16
CA LEU A 195 11.71 -23.19 -4.10
C LEU A 195 11.02 -21.84 -4.30
N LEU A 196 10.14 -21.47 -3.35
CA LEU A 196 9.71 -20.09 -3.13
C LEU A 196 10.92 -19.29 -2.63
N THR A 197 11.78 -18.92 -3.56
CA THR A 197 12.92 -18.04 -3.33
C THR A 197 12.36 -16.64 -3.14
N GLY A 198 12.52 -16.08 -1.94
CA GLY A 198 12.08 -14.73 -1.61
C GLY A 198 12.54 -13.73 -2.67
N THR A 199 11.59 -12.97 -3.21
CA THR A 199 11.84 -11.98 -4.24
C THR A 199 12.79 -10.91 -3.70
N LYS A 200 14.05 -10.92 -4.16
CA LYS A 200 14.97 -9.80 -3.96
C LYS A 200 14.42 -8.59 -4.72
N ILE A 201 13.99 -7.57 -3.99
CA ILE A 201 13.70 -6.24 -4.56
C ILE A 201 14.90 -5.35 -4.24
N VAL A 202 15.63 -4.95 -5.28
CA VAL A 202 16.73 -3.98 -5.23
C VAL A 202 16.14 -2.57 -5.13
N VAL A 203 16.57 -1.80 -4.13
CA VAL A 203 16.20 -0.39 -3.94
C VAL A 203 17.29 0.49 -4.57
N PRO A 204 17.01 1.35 -5.57
CA PRO A 204 18.03 2.28 -6.10
C PRO A 204 18.19 3.53 -5.23
N GLY A 205 19.44 3.84 -4.88
CA GLY A 205 19.99 5.19 -4.69
C GLY A 205 19.59 6.01 -3.45
N GLN A 206 20.42 6.00 -2.40
CA GLN A 206 20.55 7.11 -1.46
C GLN A 206 21.90 7.79 -1.72
N GLU A 207 21.88 8.99 -2.28
CA GLU A 207 23.03 9.90 -2.20
C GLU A 207 23.01 10.68 -0.87
N PRO A 208 24.17 11.12 -0.36
CA PRO A 208 24.32 11.61 1.01
C PRO A 208 23.71 13.00 1.20
N VAL A 209 23.09 13.22 2.37
CA VAL A 209 22.52 14.52 2.77
C VAL A 209 23.61 15.40 3.41
N GLU A 210 23.91 16.54 2.78
CA GLU A 210 24.71 17.63 3.35
C GLU A 210 23.82 18.77 3.91
N PRO A 211 24.35 19.65 4.79
CA PRO A 211 23.54 20.30 5.82
C PRO A 211 22.77 21.55 5.36
N VAL A 212 21.65 21.76 6.04
CA VAL A 212 20.61 22.76 5.78
C VAL A 212 21.09 24.21 5.96
N ARG A 213 20.81 25.07 4.96
CA ARG A 213 20.68 26.53 5.13
C ARG A 213 19.26 26.99 4.81
N ARG A 214 18.90 28.11 5.46
CA ARG A 214 17.57 28.65 5.79
C ARG A 214 16.66 29.12 4.63
N PHE A 215 15.35 28.94 4.89
CA PHE A 215 14.14 29.71 4.50
C PHE A 215 13.89 30.15 3.04
N SER A 216 12.83 29.60 2.43
CA SER A 216 11.73 30.37 1.81
C SER A 216 10.56 29.44 1.42
N CYS A 217 9.36 30.00 1.44
CA CYS A 217 8.04 29.41 1.21
C CYS A 217 7.94 28.59 -0.10
N CYS A 218 7.56 27.30 0.01
CA CYS A 218 6.97 26.48 -1.07
C CYS A 218 6.44 25.15 -0.48
N MET A 219 5.25 25.15 0.13
CA MET A 219 4.65 23.94 0.74
C MET A 219 3.92 23.01 -0.26
N THR A 220 3.94 23.28 -1.56
CA THR A 220 3.21 22.49 -2.58
C THR A 220 4.05 21.42 -3.29
N SER A 221 5.38 21.53 -3.30
CA SER A 221 6.25 20.63 -4.10
C SER A 221 6.59 19.30 -3.41
N ALA A 222 6.49 19.23 -2.08
CA ALA A 222 6.90 18.04 -1.33
C ALA A 222 5.92 16.86 -1.45
N TYR A 223 4.63 17.12 -1.72
CA TYR A 223 3.58 16.10 -1.75
C TYR A 223 3.73 15.10 -2.91
N TYR A 224 4.18 15.59 -4.08
CA TYR A 224 4.32 14.78 -5.29
C TYR A 224 5.68 14.09 -5.41
N ARG A 225 6.65 14.49 -4.56
CA ARG A 225 8.03 14.03 -4.66
C ARG A 225 8.13 12.56 -4.22
N GLY A 226 8.49 11.68 -5.16
CA GLY A 226 8.61 10.24 -4.92
C GLY A 226 7.33 9.43 -5.22
N ALA A 227 6.27 10.08 -5.71
CA ALA A 227 5.08 9.36 -6.17
C ALA A 227 5.42 8.53 -7.43
N VAL A 228 5.08 7.24 -7.39
CA VAL A 228 5.27 6.30 -8.52
C VAL A 228 4.00 6.11 -9.34
N GLY A 229 2.83 6.51 -8.80
CA GLY A 229 1.59 6.63 -9.55
C GLY A 229 0.61 7.61 -8.91
N ALA A 230 -0.34 8.10 -9.71
CA ALA A 230 -1.40 9.02 -9.29
C ALA A 230 -2.74 8.73 -9.99
N MET A 231 -3.83 9.01 -9.28
CA MET A 231 -5.19 8.97 -9.83
C MET A 231 -5.74 10.41 -9.86
N LEU A 232 -5.99 10.94 -11.06
CA LEU A 232 -6.66 12.23 -11.24
C LEU A 232 -8.16 11.97 -11.30
N VAL A 233 -8.92 12.44 -10.32
CA VAL A 233 -10.34 12.12 -10.19
C VAL A 233 -11.19 13.36 -10.45
N TYR A 234 -12.14 13.27 -11.38
CA TYR A 234 -13.19 14.27 -11.60
C TYR A 234 -14.58 13.66 -11.37
N ASP A 235 -15.58 14.51 -11.17
CA ASP A 235 -16.98 14.12 -11.00
C ASP A 235 -17.71 14.26 -12.34
N ILE A 236 -18.25 13.16 -12.89
CA ILE A 236 -18.89 13.17 -14.21
C ILE A 236 -20.13 14.08 -14.27
N SER A 237 -20.75 14.39 -13.13
CA SER A 237 -21.91 15.26 -13.03
C SER A 237 -21.55 16.75 -12.94
N LYS A 238 -20.25 17.09 -12.88
CA LYS A 238 -19.77 18.47 -12.70
C LYS A 238 -18.65 18.83 -13.67
N ARG A 239 -19.00 19.55 -14.75
CA ARG A 239 -18.03 20.00 -15.77
C ARG A 239 -16.81 20.73 -15.20
N GLN A 240 -17.03 21.64 -14.25
CA GLN A 240 -15.96 22.38 -13.58
C GLN A 240 -14.91 21.48 -12.90
N SER A 241 -15.30 20.29 -12.42
CA SER A 241 -14.34 19.36 -11.82
C SER A 241 -13.39 18.76 -12.85
N PHE A 242 -13.85 18.58 -14.09
CA PHE A 242 -13.05 18.12 -15.21
C PHE A 242 -12.15 19.24 -15.76
N ASP A 243 -12.65 20.48 -15.82
CA ASP A 243 -11.88 21.62 -16.33
C ASP A 243 -10.59 21.89 -15.50
N HIS A 244 -10.55 21.45 -14.23
CA HIS A 244 -9.36 21.55 -13.38
C HIS A 244 -8.30 20.46 -13.64
N VAL A 245 -8.66 19.36 -14.32
CA VAL A 245 -7.77 18.20 -14.50
C VAL A 245 -6.48 18.57 -15.23
N ALA A 246 -6.55 19.43 -16.25
CA ALA A 246 -5.38 19.87 -17.00
C ALA A 246 -4.35 20.56 -16.09
N LYS A 247 -4.83 21.43 -15.19
CA LYS A 247 -3.98 22.13 -14.23
C LYS A 247 -3.37 21.16 -13.21
N TRP A 248 -4.16 20.22 -12.68
CA TRP A 248 -3.65 19.21 -11.74
C TRP A 248 -2.60 18.31 -12.37
N LEU A 249 -2.78 17.96 -13.65
CA LEU A 249 -1.81 17.18 -14.40
C LEU A 249 -0.47 17.92 -14.58
N GLU A 250 -0.54 19.21 -14.92
CA GLU A 250 0.65 20.07 -15.07
C GLU A 250 1.40 20.19 -13.73
N GLU A 251 0.68 20.47 -12.64
CA GLU A 251 1.25 20.56 -11.29
C GLU A 251 1.91 19.24 -10.87
N LEU A 252 1.26 18.10 -11.13
CA LEU A 252 1.77 16.78 -10.80
C LEU A 252 3.04 16.45 -11.61
N ARG A 253 3.02 16.65 -12.93
CA ARG A 253 4.19 16.43 -13.80
C ARG A 253 5.35 17.36 -13.49
N GLY A 254 5.09 18.56 -12.97
CA GLY A 254 6.12 19.51 -12.55
C GLY A 254 6.93 19.05 -11.34
N HIS A 255 6.41 18.11 -10.54
CA HIS A 255 7.00 17.74 -9.25
C HIS A 255 7.24 16.23 -9.05
N ALA A 256 6.55 15.38 -9.80
CA ALA A 256 6.68 13.93 -9.72
C ALA A 256 7.83 13.38 -10.58
N ASP A 257 8.14 12.09 -10.43
CA ASP A 257 9.07 11.39 -11.32
C ASP A 257 8.52 11.37 -12.76
N LYS A 258 9.41 11.48 -13.75
CA LYS A 258 9.04 11.45 -15.17
C LYS A 258 8.31 10.16 -15.60
N ASN A 259 8.47 9.09 -14.83
CA ASN A 259 7.85 7.79 -15.09
C ASN A 259 6.60 7.53 -14.24
N ILE A 260 6.04 8.56 -13.62
CA ILE A 260 4.82 8.43 -12.83
C ILE A 260 3.69 7.86 -13.72
N VAL A 261 3.04 6.80 -13.23
CA VAL A 261 1.87 6.23 -13.89
C VAL A 261 0.65 7.03 -13.48
N ILE A 262 -0.12 7.55 -14.45
CA ILE A 262 -1.29 8.39 -14.16
C ILE A 262 -2.52 7.76 -14.79
N ILE A 263 -3.58 7.64 -14.00
CA ILE A 263 -4.92 7.28 -14.46
C ILE A 263 -5.89 8.45 -14.21
N LEU A 264 -6.65 8.80 -15.23
CA LEU A 264 -7.78 9.70 -15.16
C LEU A 264 -9.04 8.90 -14.80
N VAL A 265 -9.75 9.34 -13.77
CA VAL A 265 -10.91 8.65 -13.22
C VAL A 265 -12.13 9.56 -13.23
N GLY A 266 -13.14 9.21 -14.02
CA GLY A 266 -14.47 9.81 -13.95
C GLY A 266 -15.29 9.13 -12.85
N ASN A 267 -15.45 9.78 -11.70
CA ASN A 267 -16.21 9.25 -10.56
C ASN A 267 -17.70 9.63 -10.65
N LYS A 268 -18.54 8.87 -9.95
CA LYS A 268 -20.00 8.94 -9.92
C LYS A 268 -20.67 8.46 -11.21
N SER A 269 -20.15 7.39 -11.82
CA SER A 269 -20.75 6.80 -13.02
C SER A 269 -22.22 6.37 -12.82
N ASP A 270 -22.64 6.14 -11.57
CA ASP A 270 -24.04 5.91 -11.16
C ASP A 270 -24.97 7.09 -11.50
N LEU A 271 -24.44 8.31 -11.62
CA LEU A 271 -25.20 9.51 -11.99
C LEU A 271 -25.18 9.78 -13.49
N GLY A 272 -25.14 8.73 -14.32
CA GLY A 272 -25.05 8.86 -15.78
C GLY A 272 -26.14 9.75 -16.42
N SER A 273 -27.33 9.81 -15.83
CA SER A 273 -28.43 10.70 -16.29
C SER A 273 -28.19 12.19 -16.01
N LEU A 274 -27.30 12.52 -15.06
CA LEU A 274 -26.91 13.88 -14.70
C LEU A 274 -25.52 14.24 -15.23
N ARG A 275 -25.03 13.50 -16.23
CA ARG A 275 -23.70 13.68 -16.80
C ARG A 275 -23.54 15.08 -17.39
N ALA A 276 -22.55 15.81 -16.90
CA ALA A 276 -22.12 17.09 -17.43
C ALA A 276 -20.80 17.00 -18.21
N VAL A 277 -20.05 15.90 -18.06
CA VAL A 277 -18.81 15.61 -18.79
C VAL A 277 -19.05 14.42 -19.72
N PRO A 278 -19.12 14.62 -21.05
CA PRO A 278 -19.17 13.53 -22.02
C PRO A 278 -18.00 12.56 -21.81
N VAL A 279 -18.24 11.26 -22.00
CA VAL A 279 -17.20 10.23 -21.82
C VAL A 279 -16.07 10.46 -22.84
N GLU A 280 -16.47 10.86 -24.04
CA GLU A 280 -15.62 11.14 -25.19
C GLU A 280 -14.64 12.27 -24.87
N ASP A 281 -15.10 13.39 -24.31
CA ASP A 281 -14.25 14.52 -23.91
C ASP A 281 -13.12 14.08 -22.96
N ALA A 282 -13.47 13.27 -21.96
CA ALA A 282 -12.51 12.79 -20.96
C ALA A 282 -11.56 11.73 -21.52
N LYS A 283 -12.06 10.87 -22.41
CA LYS A 283 -11.27 9.85 -23.10
C LYS A 283 -10.27 10.49 -24.07
N GLU A 284 -10.70 11.45 -24.88
CA GLU A 284 -9.83 12.21 -25.79
C GLU A 284 -8.74 12.97 -25.01
N PHE A 285 -9.11 13.58 -23.88
CA PHE A 285 -8.14 14.22 -23.00
C PHE A 285 -7.10 13.21 -22.48
N ALA A 286 -7.55 12.05 -21.98
CA ALA A 286 -6.64 11.02 -21.49
C ALA A 286 -5.71 10.48 -22.58
N GLU A 287 -6.23 10.21 -23.78
CA GLU A 287 -5.43 9.76 -24.93
C GLU A 287 -4.38 10.80 -25.33
N ARG A 288 -4.78 12.07 -25.45
CA ARG A 288 -3.88 13.17 -25.78
C ARG A 288 -2.76 13.34 -24.75
N GLU A 289 -3.09 13.17 -23.47
CA GLU A 289 -2.15 13.32 -22.36
C GLU A 289 -1.44 12.00 -22.00
N ASN A 290 -1.67 10.91 -22.72
CA ASN A 290 -1.12 9.58 -22.45
C ASN A 290 -1.38 9.10 -21.01
N LEU A 291 -2.64 9.20 -20.58
CA LEU A 291 -3.14 8.73 -19.29
C LEU A 291 -4.00 7.48 -19.51
N PHE A 292 -4.03 6.59 -18.52
CA PHE A 292 -5.10 5.58 -18.47
C PHE A 292 -6.43 6.28 -18.19
N PHE A 293 -7.54 5.71 -18.64
CA PHE A 293 -8.87 6.26 -18.38
C PHE A 293 -9.81 5.18 -17.88
N MET A 294 -10.60 5.51 -16.85
CA MET A 294 -11.65 4.64 -16.33
C MET A 294 -12.77 5.46 -15.69
N GLU A 295 -14.02 5.05 -15.87
CA GLU A 295 -15.13 5.58 -15.07
C GLU A 295 -15.48 4.64 -13.93
N THR A 296 -15.78 5.22 -12.77
CA THR A 296 -16.04 4.49 -11.53
C THR A 296 -17.28 5.01 -10.83
N SER A 297 -17.94 4.13 -10.09
CA SER A 297 -18.91 4.53 -9.07
C SER A 297 -18.37 4.13 -7.72
N ALA A 298 -18.01 5.13 -6.91
CA ALA A 298 -17.69 4.89 -5.50
C ALA A 298 -18.90 4.39 -4.71
N LEU A 299 -20.13 4.72 -5.13
CA LEU A 299 -21.37 4.30 -4.47
C LEU A 299 -21.69 2.82 -4.73
N GLU A 300 -21.57 2.40 -5.99
CA GLU A 300 -21.89 1.04 -6.43
C GLU A 300 -20.66 0.11 -6.46
N ALA A 301 -19.47 0.63 -6.10
CA ALA A 301 -18.17 -0.03 -6.23
C ALA A 301 -17.80 -0.45 -7.68
N THR A 302 -18.49 0.10 -8.69
CA THR A 302 -18.23 -0.18 -10.10
C THR A 302 -16.85 0.31 -10.53
N ASN A 303 -16.03 -0.59 -11.08
CA ASN A 303 -14.68 -0.33 -11.63
C ASN A 303 -13.65 0.28 -10.67
N VAL A 304 -13.96 0.48 -9.38
CA VAL A 304 -13.02 1.05 -8.41
C VAL A 304 -11.79 0.15 -8.28
N GLU A 305 -12.01 -1.15 -8.07
CA GLU A 305 -10.91 -2.14 -8.00
C GLU A 305 -10.10 -2.19 -9.29
N SER A 306 -10.78 -2.20 -10.44
CA SER A 306 -10.13 -2.19 -11.76
C SER A 306 -9.21 -0.97 -11.94
N ALA A 307 -9.60 0.21 -11.43
CA ALA A 307 -8.80 1.43 -11.53
C ALA A 307 -7.50 1.30 -10.71
N PHE A 308 -7.59 0.75 -9.49
CA PHE A 308 -6.42 0.47 -8.65
C PHE A 308 -5.53 -0.64 -9.21
N LEU A 309 -6.11 -1.73 -9.71
CA LEU A 309 -5.33 -2.82 -10.30
C LEU A 309 -4.61 -2.36 -11.58
N THR A 310 -5.24 -1.50 -12.38
CA THR A 310 -4.63 -0.93 -13.59
C THR A 310 -3.39 -0.13 -13.25
N ILE A 311 -3.48 0.82 -12.29
CA ILE A 311 -2.34 1.65 -11.94
C ILE A 311 -1.21 0.82 -11.31
N LEU A 312 -1.53 -0.15 -10.43
CA LEU A 312 -0.53 -1.01 -9.79
C LEU A 312 0.19 -1.93 -10.79
N THR A 313 -0.57 -2.53 -11.71
CA THR A 313 -0.01 -3.40 -12.75
C THR A 313 0.99 -2.65 -13.61
N GLU A 314 0.66 -1.41 -13.98
CA GLU A 314 1.52 -0.62 -14.83
C GLU A 314 2.76 -0.09 -14.11
N ILE A 315 2.62 0.33 -12.84
CA ILE A 315 3.78 0.66 -11.99
C ILE A 315 4.74 -0.54 -11.95
N TYR A 316 4.21 -1.74 -11.71
CA TYR A 316 5.01 -2.96 -11.66
C TYR A 316 5.70 -3.26 -13.00
N ARG A 317 5.00 -3.05 -14.13
CA ARG A 317 5.55 -3.23 -15.47
C ARG A 317 6.73 -2.30 -15.74
N ILE A 318 6.60 -1.01 -15.37
CA ILE A 318 7.67 -0.01 -15.56
C ILE A 318 8.89 -0.35 -14.71
N ILE A 319 8.67 -0.71 -13.44
CA ILE A 319 9.77 -1.10 -12.53
C ILE A 319 10.46 -2.37 -13.03
N SER A 320 9.69 -3.37 -13.49
CA SER A 320 10.23 -4.65 -13.99
C SER A 320 11.04 -4.47 -15.28
N LYS A 321 10.58 -3.62 -16.21
CA LYS A 321 11.33 -3.32 -17.44
C LYS A 321 12.65 -2.59 -17.15
N LYS A 322 12.67 -1.65 -16.21
CA LYS A 322 13.90 -0.97 -15.80
C LYS A 322 14.92 -1.95 -15.19
N ALA A 323 14.46 -2.95 -14.44
CA ALA A 323 15.32 -4.00 -13.90
C ALA A 323 15.92 -4.91 -14.99
N LEU A 324 15.20 -5.16 -16.08
CA LEU A 324 15.71 -5.94 -17.22
C LEU A 324 16.77 -5.16 -18.03
N ILE A 325 16.52 -3.88 -18.33
CA ILE A 325 17.47 -3.03 -19.07
C ILE A 325 18.77 -2.83 -18.28
N ALA A 326 18.68 -2.66 -16.96
CA ALA A 326 19.86 -2.55 -16.09
C ALA A 326 20.72 -3.84 -16.07
N ASN A 327 20.13 -5.00 -16.39
CA ASN A 327 20.86 -6.26 -16.52
C ASN A 327 21.52 -6.40 -17.90
N ASP A 328 20.88 -5.93 -18.98
CA ASP A 328 21.45 -5.96 -20.35
C ASP A 328 22.65 -5.00 -20.50
N GLU A 329 22.63 -3.83 -19.85
CA GLU A 329 23.76 -2.90 -19.89
C GLU A 329 25.00 -3.46 -19.16
N HIS A 330 24.79 -4.33 -18.17
CA HIS A 330 25.87 -5.00 -17.44
C HIS A 330 26.50 -6.19 -18.18
N GLU A 331 25.86 -6.72 -19.24
CA GLU A 331 26.39 -7.83 -20.05
C GLU A 331 27.16 -7.40 -21.31
N SER A 332 27.20 -6.10 -21.63
CA SER A 332 27.90 -5.58 -22.82
C SER A 332 29.43 -5.40 -22.65
N GLY A 333 30.01 -5.95 -21.58
CA GLY A 333 31.44 -5.89 -21.27
C GLY A 333 32.09 -7.26 -21.07
N GLY A 334 32.25 -8.05 -22.14
CA GLY A 334 33.32 -9.07 -22.20
C GLY A 334 32.93 -10.48 -22.66
N ASN A 335 33.48 -10.86 -23.82
CA ASN A 335 33.71 -12.20 -24.36
C ASN A 335 32.53 -13.12 -24.74
N SER A 336 32.35 -13.19 -26.06
CA SER A 336 31.86 -14.31 -26.87
C SER A 336 32.10 -15.70 -26.25
N SER A 337 31.03 -16.38 -25.87
CA SER A 337 30.90 -17.83 -25.98
C SER A 337 29.44 -18.20 -26.22
N LEU A 338 29.21 -19.05 -27.22
CA LEU A 338 27.89 -19.49 -27.67
C LEU A 338 27.09 -20.15 -26.55
N LEU A 339 25.86 -19.67 -26.31
CA LEU A 339 24.78 -20.49 -25.79
C LEU A 339 23.60 -20.44 -26.77
N THR A 340 23.44 -21.56 -27.47
CA THR A 340 22.35 -21.86 -28.40
C THR A 340 21.01 -21.88 -27.65
N GLY A 341 20.14 -20.92 -27.96
CA GLY A 341 18.77 -20.88 -27.43
C GLY A 341 17.98 -22.12 -27.83
N THR A 342 17.53 -22.89 -26.84
CA THR A 342 16.64 -24.03 -27.08
C THR A 342 15.22 -23.52 -27.30
N LYS A 343 14.67 -23.72 -28.51
CA LYS A 343 13.25 -23.46 -28.82
C LYS A 343 12.37 -24.38 -27.98
N ILE A 344 11.54 -23.80 -27.12
CA ILE A 344 10.39 -24.50 -26.54
C ILE A 344 9.26 -24.41 -27.56
N VAL A 345 8.89 -25.56 -28.16
CA VAL A 345 7.71 -25.71 -29.00
C VAL A 345 6.52 -25.97 -28.07
N VAL A 346 5.55 -25.06 -28.04
CA VAL A 346 4.24 -25.29 -27.41
C VAL A 346 3.29 -25.79 -28.50
N PRO A 347 2.75 -27.03 -28.41
CA PRO A 347 1.80 -27.52 -29.40
C PRO A 347 0.38 -27.03 -29.08
N GLY A 348 -0.26 -26.42 -30.07
CA GLY A 348 -1.72 -26.29 -30.15
C GLY A 348 -2.29 -24.92 -29.76
N GLN A 349 -2.23 -23.96 -30.70
CA GLN A 349 -3.31 -23.00 -30.98
C GLN A 349 -3.00 -22.35 -32.33
N GLU A 350 -3.92 -22.53 -33.29
CA GLU A 350 -3.79 -21.97 -34.65
C GLU A 350 -3.79 -20.43 -34.60
N PRO A 351 -3.01 -19.76 -35.46
CA PRO A 351 -2.92 -18.30 -35.48
C PRO A 351 -4.20 -17.68 -36.06
N VAL A 352 -4.84 -16.83 -35.27
CA VAL A 352 -5.92 -15.94 -35.74
C VAL A 352 -5.28 -14.81 -36.56
N GLU A 353 -5.65 -14.70 -37.84
CA GLU A 353 -5.20 -13.63 -38.74
C GLU A 353 -5.64 -12.23 -38.27
N PRO A 354 -4.84 -11.18 -38.56
CA PRO A 354 -5.18 -9.81 -38.18
C PRO A 354 -6.28 -9.24 -39.10
N VAL A 355 -7.39 -8.83 -38.50
CA VAL A 355 -8.47 -8.10 -39.19
C VAL A 355 -7.95 -6.76 -39.71
N ARG A 356 -8.12 -6.55 -41.02
CA ARG A 356 -7.69 -5.37 -41.78
C ARG A 356 -8.48 -4.11 -41.38
N ARG A 357 -7.76 -2.99 -41.32
CA ARG A 357 -8.30 -1.62 -41.28
C ARG A 357 -9.19 -1.35 -42.49
N PHE A 358 -10.32 -0.69 -42.27
CA PHE A 358 -11.05 0.04 -43.31
C PHE A 358 -11.33 1.48 -42.82
N SER A 359 -10.73 2.46 -43.49
CA SER A 359 -11.32 3.76 -43.81
C SER A 359 -11.73 3.68 -45.30
N CYS A 360 -12.72 4.35 -45.88
CA CYS A 360 -13.27 5.68 -45.68
C CYS A 360 -14.59 5.84 -46.50
N CYS A 361 -15.36 6.89 -46.17
CA CYS A 361 -16.24 7.72 -47.04
C CYS A 361 -17.69 7.31 -47.42
N SER A 362 -18.60 8.18 -46.96
CA SER A 362 -19.65 8.93 -47.68
C SER A 362 -20.85 8.21 -48.32
N SER A 363 -22.04 8.47 -47.76
CA SER A 363 -23.14 9.25 -48.37
C SER A 363 -24.13 9.69 -47.30
#